data_AF-A0A0D2HJN8-F1
#
_entry.id   AF-A0A0D2HJN8-F1
#
_cell.length_a   1.000
_cell.length_b   1.000
_cell.length_c   1.000
_cell.angle_alpha   90.00
_cell.angle_beta   90.00
_cell.angle_gamma   90.00
#
_symmetry.space_group_name_H-M   'P 1'
#
loop_
_entity.id
_entity.type
_entity.pdbx_description
1 polymer ?
#
loop_
_entity_poly.entity_id
_entity_poly.type
_entity_poly.pdbx_seq_one_letter_code
_entity_poly.pdbx_strand_id
1 'polypeptide(L)'
;MQRAGITARQVHLVLVKCPLLTSAKIEAIRAQSRVPVTTDTYESMAKSRYASAVGIALALDELSLPDVQLEGTLASQDTWSARASCSSGAELEDCHILVLATDPAPAAAAAGGQHRGQLHAVSRPMADAIDAAAVLDLLDKVKRDGGTVVQVFAKAEADPRGRVRSLWRHTMNTDSDIHSTRHARAAVGGLLAGLVGDCEIYVSGGAEGQGPSGGGSLCVVYRTQ
;
A
#
# COMPACT_ATOMS: atom_id res chain seq x y z
N MET A 1 2.47 14.54 -8.76
CA MET A 1 1.27 15.33 -8.43
C MET A 1 1.26 16.68 -9.13
N GLN A 2 2.19 17.61 -8.83
CA GLN A 2 2.25 18.93 -9.49
C GLN A 2 2.22 18.88 -11.03
N ARG A 3 3.07 18.03 -11.65
CA ARG A 3 3.10 17.84 -13.12
C ARG A 3 1.75 17.38 -13.71
N ALA A 4 0.93 16.71 -12.93
CA ALA A 4 -0.37 16.20 -13.33
C ALA A 4 -1.53 17.12 -12.89
N GLY A 5 -1.26 18.25 -12.21
CA GLY A 5 -2.29 19.14 -11.69
C GLY A 5 -3.16 18.55 -10.58
N ILE A 6 -2.67 17.51 -9.89
CA ILE A 6 -3.43 16.76 -8.88
C ILE A 6 -3.05 17.22 -7.46
N THR A 7 -4.05 17.44 -6.61
CA THR A 7 -3.90 17.74 -5.18
C THR A 7 -3.97 16.47 -4.32
N ALA A 8 -3.46 16.52 -3.08
CA ALA A 8 -3.47 15.38 -2.16
C ALA A 8 -4.88 14.79 -1.93
N ARG A 9 -5.90 15.65 -1.86
CA ARG A 9 -7.31 15.23 -1.64
C ARG A 9 -7.89 14.36 -2.75
N GLN A 10 -7.34 14.46 -3.95
CA GLN A 10 -7.81 13.68 -5.10
C GLN A 10 -7.17 12.30 -5.18
N VAL A 11 -6.11 12.05 -4.41
CA VAL A 11 -5.34 10.80 -4.45
C VAL A 11 -6.06 9.71 -3.66
N HIS A 12 -6.18 8.54 -4.28
CA HIS A 12 -6.77 7.34 -3.68
C HIS A 12 -5.73 6.27 -3.39
N LEU A 13 -4.66 6.23 -4.19
CA LEU A 13 -3.58 5.25 -4.03
C LEU A 13 -2.29 5.83 -4.61
N VAL A 14 -1.18 5.62 -3.90
CA VAL A 14 0.17 5.84 -4.41
C VAL A 14 0.89 4.50 -4.36
N LEU A 15 1.09 3.91 -5.53
CA LEU A 15 1.86 2.69 -5.71
C LEU A 15 3.32 3.05 -5.92
N VAL A 16 4.20 2.50 -5.09
CA VAL A 16 5.64 2.67 -5.21
C VAL A 16 6.30 1.32 -5.39
N LYS A 17 7.12 1.20 -6.42
CA LYS A 17 8.12 0.16 -6.51
C LYS A 17 9.45 0.74 -6.04
N CYS A 18 9.96 0.24 -4.91
CA CYS A 18 11.17 0.73 -4.24
C CYS A 18 12.29 -0.33 -4.25
N PRO A 19 13.57 0.07 -4.09
CA PRO A 19 14.68 -0.89 -4.12
C PRO A 19 14.77 -1.72 -2.83
N LEU A 20 15.65 -2.71 -2.82
CA LEU A 20 16.12 -3.42 -1.63
C LEU A 20 17.64 -3.55 -1.63
N LEU A 21 18.23 -3.91 -0.49
CA LEU A 21 19.64 -4.25 -0.39
C LEU A 21 19.85 -5.73 -0.73
N THR A 22 20.64 -5.99 -1.77
CA THR A 22 21.19 -7.32 -2.06
C THR A 22 22.51 -7.52 -1.32
N SER A 23 23.00 -8.75 -1.19
CA SER A 23 24.31 -9.02 -0.60
C SER A 23 25.43 -8.24 -1.29
N ALA A 24 25.42 -8.15 -2.62
CA ALA A 24 26.37 -7.37 -3.39
C ALA A 24 26.30 -5.86 -3.07
N LYS A 25 25.10 -5.30 -2.89
CA LYS A 25 24.93 -3.90 -2.46
C LYS A 25 25.47 -3.67 -1.05
N ILE A 26 25.22 -4.60 -0.13
CA ILE A 26 25.73 -4.55 1.25
C ILE A 26 27.27 -4.55 1.26
N GLU A 27 27.89 -5.42 0.46
CA GLU A 27 29.35 -5.48 0.32
C GLU A 27 29.91 -4.20 -0.30
N ALA A 28 29.28 -3.68 -1.35
CA ALA A 28 29.70 -2.43 -1.98
C ALA A 28 29.63 -1.23 -1.01
N ILE A 29 28.60 -1.17 -0.15
CA ILE A 29 28.48 -0.15 0.90
C ILE A 29 29.64 -0.26 1.91
N ARG A 30 29.96 -1.49 2.35
CA ARG A 30 31.07 -1.74 3.30
C ARG A 30 32.43 -1.43 2.69
N ALA A 31 32.64 -1.75 1.41
CA ALA A 31 33.87 -1.44 0.69
C ALA A 31 34.14 0.08 0.61
N GLN A 32 33.09 0.91 0.72
CA GLN A 32 33.17 2.36 0.82
C GLN A 32 33.26 2.86 2.28
N SER A 33 33.52 1.98 3.25
CA SER A 33 33.53 2.28 4.70
C SER A 33 32.22 2.90 5.22
N ARG A 34 31.09 2.64 4.56
CA ARG A 34 29.75 3.06 4.99
C ARG A 34 29.03 1.92 5.70
N VAL A 35 28.05 2.28 6.53
CA VAL A 35 27.21 1.31 7.26
C VAL A 35 25.87 1.15 6.52
N PRO A 36 25.49 -0.06 6.08
CA PRO A 36 24.17 -0.29 5.51
C PRO A 36 23.10 -0.21 6.60
N VAL A 37 21.89 0.24 6.24
CA VAL A 37 20.78 0.39 7.20
C VAL A 37 20.34 -0.93 7.85
N THR A 38 20.64 -2.06 7.21
CA THR A 38 20.59 -3.42 7.75
C THR A 38 21.50 -4.32 6.92
N THR A 39 21.90 -5.46 7.48
CA THR A 39 22.62 -6.52 6.78
C THR A 39 21.71 -7.68 6.36
N ASP A 40 20.42 -7.64 6.73
CA ASP A 40 19.41 -8.61 6.31
C ASP A 40 18.70 -8.08 5.06
N THR A 41 18.81 -8.84 3.96
CA THR A 41 18.20 -8.45 2.67
C THR A 41 16.68 -8.36 2.75
N TYR A 42 16.03 -9.19 3.56
CA TYR A 42 14.58 -9.17 3.76
C TYR A 42 14.14 -8.03 4.68
N GLU A 43 14.87 -7.75 5.76
CA GLU A 43 14.62 -6.57 6.59
C GLU A 43 14.77 -5.28 5.76
N SER A 44 15.73 -5.26 4.82
CA SER A 44 15.93 -4.10 3.94
C SER A 44 14.70 -3.79 3.07
N MET A 45 13.96 -4.83 2.68
CA MET A 45 12.69 -4.67 1.96
C MET A 45 11.66 -3.91 2.81
N ALA A 46 11.52 -4.26 4.09
CA ALA A 46 10.61 -3.61 5.01
C ALA A 46 10.99 -2.14 5.25
N LYS A 47 12.28 -1.87 5.49
CA LYS A 47 12.78 -0.49 5.66
C LYS A 47 12.55 0.38 4.43
N SER A 48 12.76 -0.18 3.23
CA SER A 48 12.53 0.53 1.97
C SER A 48 11.05 0.84 1.73
N ARG A 49 10.15 -0.12 2.03
CA ARG A 49 8.70 0.12 1.98
C ARG A 49 8.27 1.19 2.98
N TYR A 50 8.76 1.11 4.22
CA TYR A 50 8.43 2.06 5.27
C TYR A 50 8.87 3.48 4.90
N ALA A 51 10.12 3.66 4.48
CA ALA A 51 10.64 4.96 4.07
C ALA A 51 9.85 5.54 2.88
N SER A 52 9.46 4.70 1.92
CA SER A 52 8.60 5.10 0.80
C SER A 52 7.21 5.54 1.29
N ALA A 53 6.63 4.82 2.25
CA ALA A 53 5.32 5.14 2.81
C ALA A 53 5.33 6.45 3.61
N VAL A 54 6.39 6.73 4.38
CA VAL A 54 6.61 8.03 5.05
C VAL A 54 6.69 9.16 4.02
N GLY A 55 7.43 8.96 2.93
CA GLY A 55 7.49 9.94 1.83
C GLY A 55 6.11 10.23 1.21
N ILE A 56 5.27 9.21 1.06
CA ILE A 56 3.89 9.36 0.60
C ILE A 56 3.06 10.13 1.64
N ALA A 57 3.15 9.78 2.92
CA ALA A 57 2.40 10.45 3.99
C ALA A 57 2.70 11.95 4.04
N LEU A 58 3.98 12.32 3.91
CA LEU A 58 4.42 13.72 3.81
C LEU A 58 3.86 14.40 2.55
N ALA A 59 3.93 13.74 1.39
CA ALA A 59 3.47 14.31 0.12
C ALA A 59 1.93 14.47 0.03
N LEU A 60 1.18 13.74 0.85
CA LEU A 60 -0.28 13.77 0.90
C LEU A 60 -0.84 14.56 2.10
N ASP A 61 0.02 15.28 2.82
CA ASP A 61 -0.35 16.03 4.04
C ASP A 61 -1.00 15.16 5.14
N GLU A 62 -0.74 13.85 5.13
CA GLU A 62 -1.18 12.90 6.16
C GLU A 62 -0.25 12.92 7.38
N LEU A 63 0.96 13.41 7.17
CA LEU A 63 2.01 13.58 8.15
C LEU A 63 2.68 14.94 7.93
N SER A 64 2.87 15.70 8.99
CA SER A 64 3.65 16.94 8.97
C SER A 64 4.80 16.80 9.96
N LEU A 65 6.02 16.82 9.44
CA LEU A 65 7.24 16.68 10.23
C LEU A 65 8.25 17.76 9.83
N PRO A 66 8.89 18.44 10.81
CA PRO A 66 10.15 19.12 10.59
C PRO A 66 11.25 18.11 10.19
N ASP A 67 12.19 18.51 9.34
CA ASP A 67 13.28 17.64 8.86
C ASP A 67 14.06 16.93 10.00
N VAL A 68 14.25 17.62 11.14
CA VAL A 68 14.96 17.08 12.31
C VAL A 68 14.25 15.89 12.96
N GLN A 69 12.96 15.66 12.67
CA GLN A 69 12.19 14.54 13.23
C GLN A 69 12.15 13.31 12.31
N LEU A 70 12.59 13.43 11.04
CA LEU A 70 12.47 12.36 10.04
C LEU A 70 13.22 11.08 10.46
N GLU A 71 14.44 11.21 10.97
CA GLU A 71 15.22 10.05 11.44
C GLU A 71 14.52 9.33 12.60
N GLY A 72 13.94 10.09 13.52
CA GLY A 72 13.16 9.54 14.63
C GLY A 72 11.94 8.76 14.14
N THR A 73 11.20 9.31 13.17
CA THR A 73 10.05 8.65 12.54
C THR A 73 10.46 7.36 11.81
N LEU A 74 11.57 7.37 11.07
CA LEU A 74 12.08 6.18 10.39
C LEU A 74 12.49 5.08 11.39
N ALA A 75 12.92 5.46 12.59
CA ALA A 75 13.27 4.52 13.65
C ALA A 75 12.05 3.98 14.42
N SER A 76 11.07 4.82 14.73
CA SER A 76 9.88 4.46 15.54
C SER A 76 8.89 3.57 14.81
N GLN A 77 8.78 3.70 13.50
CA GLN A 77 7.83 2.96 12.67
C GLN A 77 6.35 3.10 13.10
N ASP A 78 6.00 4.23 13.69
CA ASP A 78 4.68 4.50 14.30
C ASP A 78 3.74 5.35 13.42
N THR A 79 4.26 5.92 12.33
CA THR A 79 3.47 6.67 11.35
C THR A 79 3.10 5.83 10.14
N TRP A 80 2.00 6.20 9.48
CA TRP A 80 1.51 5.51 8.30
C TRP A 80 0.70 6.41 7.37
N SER A 81 0.60 6.01 6.10
CA SER A 81 -0.27 6.60 5.08
C SER A 81 -1.46 5.70 4.78
N ALA A 82 -2.66 6.28 4.66
CA ALA A 82 -3.88 5.54 4.31
C ALA A 82 -3.90 5.08 2.84
N ARG A 83 -3.04 5.68 2.01
CA ARG A 83 -3.07 5.60 0.54
C ARG A 83 -1.77 5.03 -0.04
N ALA A 84 -0.77 4.73 0.79
CA ALA A 84 0.50 4.16 0.34
C ALA A 84 0.40 2.67 0.04
N SER A 85 0.95 2.24 -1.09
CA SER A 85 1.15 0.83 -1.43
C SER A 85 2.54 0.64 -2.00
N CYS A 86 3.48 0.25 -1.14
CA CYS A 86 4.90 0.15 -1.44
C CYS A 86 5.28 -1.32 -1.64
N SER A 87 6.05 -1.61 -2.69
CA SER A 87 6.55 -2.94 -3.03
C SER A 87 8.03 -2.85 -3.32
N SER A 88 8.84 -3.55 -2.54
CA SER A 88 10.29 -3.57 -2.71
C SER A 88 10.72 -4.62 -3.74
N GLY A 89 11.80 -4.38 -4.47
CA GLY A 89 12.36 -5.32 -5.43
C GLY A 89 13.84 -5.11 -5.70
N ALA A 90 14.50 -6.14 -6.23
CA ALA A 90 15.93 -6.12 -6.52
C ALA A 90 16.25 -5.57 -7.92
N GLU A 91 15.24 -5.38 -8.77
CA GLU A 91 15.37 -5.06 -10.19
C GLU A 91 15.68 -3.58 -10.50
N LEU A 92 15.71 -2.71 -9.49
CA LEU A 92 15.82 -1.25 -9.63
C LEU A 92 16.62 -0.63 -8.47
N GLU A 93 17.14 0.57 -8.73
CA GLU A 93 17.92 1.38 -7.79
C GLU A 93 17.19 2.65 -7.35
N ASP A 94 16.17 3.09 -8.09
CA ASP A 94 15.34 4.25 -7.85
C ASP A 94 13.91 3.86 -7.46
N CYS A 95 13.04 4.84 -7.17
CA CYS A 95 11.64 4.57 -6.89
C CYS A 95 10.78 4.87 -8.13
N HIS A 96 10.01 3.89 -8.59
CA HIS A 96 8.96 4.10 -9.59
C HIS A 96 7.63 4.37 -8.89
N ILE A 97 6.98 5.48 -9.23
CA ILE A 97 5.80 5.97 -8.52
C ILE A 97 4.62 6.10 -9.48
N LEU A 98 3.52 5.43 -9.16
CA LEU A 98 2.22 5.57 -9.81
C LEU A 98 1.24 6.19 -8.84
N VAL A 99 0.58 7.27 -9.26
CA VAL A 99 -0.46 7.95 -8.47
C VAL A 99 -1.80 7.72 -9.14
N LEU A 100 -2.73 7.10 -8.42
CA LEU A 100 -4.12 6.98 -8.81
C LEU A 100 -4.93 8.07 -8.11
N ALA A 101 -5.56 8.92 -8.90
CA ALA A 101 -6.34 10.04 -8.41
C ALA A 101 -7.56 10.29 -9.29
N THR A 102 -8.56 10.95 -8.71
CA THR A 102 -9.76 11.38 -9.42
C THR A 102 -9.60 12.82 -9.90
N ASP A 103 -9.88 13.06 -11.18
CA ASP A 103 -9.99 14.41 -11.74
C ASP A 103 -11.28 15.07 -11.19
N PRO A 104 -11.25 16.29 -10.61
CA PRO A 104 -12.44 16.93 -10.09
C PRO A 104 -13.25 17.58 -11.20
N ALA A 105 -12.69 17.73 -12.41
CA ALA A 105 -13.44 18.20 -13.55
C ALA A 105 -14.52 17.16 -13.88
N PRO A 106 -15.78 17.58 -14.08
CA PRO A 106 -16.78 16.70 -14.70
C PRO A 106 -16.15 16.16 -15.99
N ALA A 107 -16.32 14.87 -16.27
CA ALA A 107 -15.84 14.27 -17.50
C ALA A 107 -16.31 15.17 -18.65
N ALA A 108 -15.41 16.00 -19.19
CA ALA A 108 -15.69 16.74 -20.40
C ALA A 108 -15.98 15.64 -21.40
N ALA A 109 -17.24 15.54 -21.84
CA ALA A 109 -17.69 14.53 -22.76
C ALA A 109 -16.66 14.49 -23.89
N ALA A 110 -15.84 13.43 -23.91
CA ALA A 110 -14.76 13.32 -24.85
C ALA A 110 -15.41 13.34 -26.23
N ALA A 111 -15.35 14.49 -26.90
CA ALA A 111 -16.05 14.73 -28.14
C ALA A 111 -15.51 13.72 -29.16
N GLY A 112 -16.31 12.69 -29.46
CA GLY A 112 -16.04 11.70 -30.50
C GLY A 112 -15.52 10.33 -30.05
N GLY A 113 -15.40 10.03 -28.75
CA GLY A 113 -15.05 8.68 -28.26
C GLY A 113 -16.28 7.86 -27.89
N GLN A 114 -16.35 6.58 -28.30
CA GLN A 114 -17.34 5.63 -27.78
C GLN A 114 -17.39 5.73 -26.25
N HIS A 115 -18.59 5.83 -25.66
CA HIS A 115 -18.83 5.94 -24.22
C HIS A 115 -18.25 4.72 -23.47
N ARG A 116 -16.94 4.72 -23.22
CA ARG A 116 -16.32 3.85 -22.22
C ARG A 116 -16.66 4.50 -20.89
N GLY A 117 -17.54 3.86 -20.12
CA GLY A 117 -18.05 4.37 -18.84
C GLY A 117 -16.98 4.97 -17.93
N GLN A 118 -17.37 5.90 -17.08
CA GLN A 118 -16.45 6.69 -16.26
C GLN A 118 -15.78 5.81 -15.19
N LEU A 119 -14.44 5.91 -15.11
CA LEU A 119 -13.67 5.26 -14.05
C LEU A 119 -13.62 6.13 -12.80
N HIS A 120 -13.80 5.51 -11.66
CA HIS A 120 -13.77 6.11 -10.34
C HIS A 120 -12.88 5.28 -9.42
N ALA A 121 -12.34 5.91 -8.38
CA ALA A 121 -11.59 5.23 -7.34
C ALA A 121 -12.09 5.66 -5.96
N VAL A 122 -12.18 4.69 -5.05
CA VAL A 122 -12.46 4.92 -3.63
C VAL A 122 -11.46 4.12 -2.80
N SER A 123 -11.07 4.65 -1.65
CA SER A 123 -10.01 4.05 -0.83
C SER A 123 -10.21 4.32 0.64
N ARG A 124 -9.74 3.40 1.47
CA ARG A 124 -9.65 3.52 2.94
C ARG A 124 -8.66 2.49 3.48
N PRO A 125 -8.16 2.63 4.72
CA PRO A 125 -7.41 1.54 5.34
C PRO A 125 -8.34 0.42 5.83
N MET A 126 -7.83 -0.80 5.79
CA MET A 126 -8.26 -1.94 6.61
C MET A 126 -7.55 -1.87 7.97
N ALA A 127 -8.29 -2.12 9.05
CA ALA A 127 -7.73 -2.11 10.41
C ALA A 127 -6.90 -3.35 10.72
N ASP A 128 -7.24 -4.49 10.12
CA ASP A 128 -6.54 -5.77 10.26
C ASP A 128 -6.78 -6.68 9.04
N ALA A 129 -6.11 -7.83 8.99
CA ALA A 129 -6.19 -8.80 7.90
C ALA A 129 -7.58 -9.42 7.65
N ILE A 130 -8.55 -9.26 8.56
CA ILE A 130 -9.91 -9.81 8.48
C ILE A 130 -10.98 -8.71 8.51
N ASP A 131 -10.62 -7.47 8.18
CA ASP A 131 -11.52 -6.31 8.17
C ASP A 131 -12.47 -6.32 6.95
N ALA A 132 -13.42 -7.25 6.97
CA ALA A 132 -14.47 -7.37 5.96
C ALA A 132 -15.34 -6.10 5.87
N ALA A 133 -15.51 -5.37 6.98
CA ALA A 133 -16.35 -4.18 7.03
C ALA A 133 -15.79 -3.07 6.13
N ALA A 134 -14.47 -2.81 6.20
CA ALA A 134 -13.83 -1.85 5.30
C ALA A 134 -14.01 -2.19 3.81
N VAL A 135 -13.97 -3.49 3.47
CA VAL A 135 -14.18 -3.97 2.09
C VAL A 135 -15.63 -3.74 1.66
N LEU A 136 -16.58 -4.19 2.47
CA LEU A 136 -18.01 -4.05 2.19
C LEU A 136 -18.44 -2.58 2.06
N ASP A 137 -17.91 -1.68 2.88
CA ASP A 137 -18.20 -0.25 2.80
C ASP A 137 -17.81 0.34 1.43
N LEU A 138 -16.68 -0.07 0.86
CA LEU A 138 -16.27 0.36 -0.48
C LEU A 138 -17.15 -0.28 -1.56
N LEU A 139 -17.49 -1.57 -1.45
CA LEU A 139 -18.38 -2.25 -2.39
C LEU A 139 -19.80 -1.64 -2.39
N ASP A 140 -20.32 -1.27 -1.23
CA ASP A 140 -21.60 -0.58 -1.09
C ASP A 140 -21.57 0.82 -1.72
N LYS A 141 -20.42 1.52 -1.67
CA LYS A 141 -20.25 2.77 -2.43
C LYS A 141 -20.29 2.53 -3.93
N VAL A 142 -19.57 1.52 -4.42
CA VAL A 142 -19.59 1.13 -5.84
C VAL A 142 -21.01 0.81 -6.29
N LYS A 143 -21.76 0.03 -5.51
CA LYS A 143 -23.15 -0.33 -5.79
C LYS A 143 -24.08 0.87 -5.81
N ARG A 144 -23.96 1.79 -4.83
CA ARG A 144 -24.77 3.03 -4.78
C ARG A 144 -24.54 3.93 -5.99
N ASP A 145 -23.34 3.90 -6.56
CA ASP A 145 -23.02 4.63 -7.78
C ASP A 145 -23.47 3.91 -9.06
N GLY A 146 -24.09 2.72 -8.95
CA GLY A 146 -24.41 1.88 -10.10
C GLY A 146 -23.16 1.36 -10.82
N GLY A 147 -22.04 1.24 -10.10
CA GLY A 147 -20.75 0.88 -10.64
C GLY A 147 -20.47 -0.63 -10.65
N THR A 148 -19.50 -1.03 -11.46
CA THR A 148 -18.91 -2.38 -11.49
C THR A 148 -17.43 -2.29 -11.13
N VAL A 149 -16.97 -3.14 -10.20
CA VAL A 149 -15.56 -3.21 -9.81
C VAL A 149 -14.71 -3.57 -11.03
N VAL A 150 -13.59 -2.87 -11.19
CA VAL A 150 -12.60 -3.08 -12.26
C VAL A 150 -11.29 -3.63 -11.70
N GLN A 151 -10.86 -3.14 -10.53
CA GLN A 151 -9.64 -3.60 -9.88
C GLN A 151 -9.67 -3.29 -8.38
N VAL A 152 -9.04 -4.13 -7.58
CA VAL A 152 -8.85 -3.94 -6.14
C VAL A 152 -7.36 -3.99 -5.82
N PHE A 153 -6.87 -2.98 -5.13
CA PHE A 153 -5.49 -2.91 -4.64
C PHE A 153 -5.50 -2.93 -3.11
N ALA A 154 -4.79 -3.89 -2.52
CA ALA A 154 -4.68 -3.99 -1.07
C ALA A 154 -3.25 -4.23 -0.61
N LYS A 155 -2.94 -3.70 0.57
CA LYS A 155 -1.78 -4.08 1.37
C LYS A 155 -2.19 -5.09 2.43
N ALA A 156 -1.30 -6.02 2.72
CA ALA A 156 -1.49 -7.05 3.72
C ALA A 156 -0.22 -7.23 4.56
N GLU A 157 -0.37 -7.27 5.88
CA GLU A 157 0.70 -7.67 6.77
C GLU A 157 0.23 -8.58 7.89
N ALA A 158 1.17 -9.36 8.41
CA ALA A 158 0.97 -10.01 9.68
C ALA A 158 1.22 -8.96 10.78
N ASP A 159 0.29 -8.82 11.72
CA ASP A 159 0.44 -7.85 12.81
C ASP A 159 1.77 -8.13 13.56
N PRO A 160 2.69 -7.16 13.65
CA PRO A 160 3.98 -7.37 14.32
C PRO A 160 3.83 -7.72 15.81
N ARG A 161 2.68 -7.41 16.43
CA ARG A 161 2.34 -7.78 17.82
C ARG A 161 1.94 -9.25 17.95
N GLY A 162 1.82 -9.99 16.85
CA GLY A 162 1.52 -11.42 16.84
C GLY A 162 0.04 -11.76 17.10
N ARG A 163 -0.86 -10.77 16.99
CA ARG A 163 -2.29 -10.92 17.30
C ARG A 163 -3.17 -10.20 16.28
N VAL A 164 -4.29 -10.82 15.92
CA VAL A 164 -5.39 -10.16 15.20
C VAL A 164 -6.43 -9.67 16.20
N ARG A 165 -6.87 -8.41 16.06
CA ARG A 165 -7.86 -7.75 16.95
C ARG A 165 -7.51 -7.83 18.44
N SER A 166 -6.23 -7.82 18.77
CA SER A 166 -5.69 -7.95 20.14
C SER A 166 -6.03 -9.25 20.89
N LEU A 167 -6.88 -10.11 20.34
CA LEU A 167 -7.40 -11.31 21.01
C LEU A 167 -6.72 -12.57 20.49
N TRP A 168 -6.75 -12.78 19.17
CA TRP A 168 -6.34 -14.04 18.56
C TRP A 168 -4.87 -14.03 18.20
N ARG A 169 -4.08 -14.86 18.88
CA ARG A 169 -2.68 -15.10 18.51
C ARG A 169 -2.63 -15.73 17.10
N HIS A 170 -1.73 -15.25 16.24
CA HIS A 170 -1.38 -15.92 14.98
C HIS A 170 0.06 -16.46 15.00
N THR A 171 0.42 -17.27 14.02
CA THR A 171 1.77 -17.88 13.88
C THR A 171 2.62 -17.25 12.79
N MET A 172 2.03 -16.36 11.97
CA MET A 172 2.66 -15.84 10.75
C MET A 172 4.07 -15.24 10.91
N ASN A 173 4.41 -14.66 12.08
CA ASN A 173 5.72 -14.03 12.33
C ASN A 173 6.77 -15.02 12.87
N THR A 174 6.35 -16.19 13.33
CA THR A 174 7.21 -17.18 13.99
C THR A 174 7.24 -18.49 13.21
N ASP A 175 6.78 -18.45 11.96
CA ASP A 175 6.79 -19.57 11.04
C ASP A 175 8.08 -19.52 10.22
N SER A 176 8.96 -20.50 10.46
CA SER A 176 10.26 -20.60 9.80
C SER A 176 10.16 -21.17 8.38
N ASP A 177 9.04 -21.78 8.02
CA ASP A 177 8.85 -22.44 6.73
C ASP A 177 8.18 -21.49 5.73
N ILE A 178 7.18 -20.73 6.19
CA ILE A 178 6.40 -19.81 5.36
C ILE A 178 6.53 -18.40 5.91
N HIS A 179 7.19 -17.54 5.13
CA HIS A 179 7.36 -16.14 5.50
C HIS A 179 6.02 -15.43 5.74
N SER A 180 5.96 -14.61 6.80
CA SER A 180 4.80 -13.79 7.19
C SER A 180 4.02 -13.12 6.06
N THR A 181 4.70 -12.52 5.08
CA THR A 181 4.01 -11.83 3.98
C THR A 181 3.30 -12.79 3.02
N ARG A 182 3.72 -14.07 2.95
CA ARG A 182 2.98 -15.09 2.18
C ARG A 182 1.67 -15.44 2.88
N HIS A 183 1.70 -15.65 4.20
CA HIS A 183 0.50 -15.85 5.01
C HIS A 183 -0.48 -14.68 4.88
N ALA A 184 0.01 -13.44 5.08
CA ALA A 184 -0.80 -12.24 5.02
C ALA A 184 -1.45 -12.04 3.64
N ARG A 185 -0.70 -12.22 2.55
CA ARG A 185 -1.25 -12.16 1.18
C ARG A 185 -2.34 -13.19 0.94
N ALA A 186 -2.15 -14.42 1.42
CA ALA A 186 -3.15 -15.48 1.26
C ALA A 186 -4.43 -15.18 2.05
N ALA A 187 -4.30 -14.74 3.32
CA ALA A 187 -5.44 -14.41 4.16
C ALA A 187 -6.26 -13.23 3.62
N VAL A 188 -5.61 -12.11 3.31
CA VAL A 188 -6.28 -10.92 2.77
C VAL A 188 -6.80 -11.16 1.35
N GLY A 189 -6.04 -11.89 0.52
CA GLY A 189 -6.48 -12.28 -0.82
C GLY A 189 -7.73 -13.15 -0.81
N GLY A 190 -7.80 -14.14 0.09
CA GLY A 190 -8.99 -14.98 0.27
C GLY A 190 -10.20 -14.19 0.72
N LEU A 191 -10.04 -13.25 1.67
CA LEU A 191 -11.11 -12.36 2.11
C LEU A 191 -11.63 -11.49 0.96
N LEU A 192 -10.73 -10.79 0.26
CA LEU A 192 -11.10 -9.88 -0.82
C LEU A 192 -11.75 -10.63 -1.97
N ALA A 193 -11.16 -11.71 -2.44
CA ALA A 193 -11.72 -12.50 -3.54
C ALA A 193 -13.09 -13.08 -3.17
N GLY A 194 -13.27 -13.55 -1.93
CA GLY A 194 -14.55 -14.06 -1.44
C GLY A 194 -15.66 -13.00 -1.37
N LEU A 195 -15.32 -11.74 -1.06
CA LEU A 195 -16.29 -10.63 -0.98
C LEU A 195 -16.54 -9.95 -2.33
N VAL A 196 -15.51 -9.80 -3.15
CA VAL A 196 -15.59 -9.17 -4.48
C VAL A 196 -16.19 -10.14 -5.52
N GLY A 197 -15.96 -11.45 -5.35
CA GLY A 197 -16.34 -12.48 -6.32
C GLY A 197 -15.37 -12.59 -7.50
N ASP A 198 -14.16 -12.05 -7.37
CA ASP A 198 -13.13 -12.04 -8.39
C ASP A 198 -11.74 -12.30 -7.78
N CYS A 199 -10.96 -13.16 -8.43
CA CYS A 199 -9.60 -13.50 -8.02
C CYS A 199 -8.53 -12.66 -8.73
N GLU A 200 -8.89 -11.88 -9.76
CA GLU A 200 -7.97 -10.96 -10.49
C GLU A 200 -7.70 -9.67 -9.71
N ILE A 201 -7.33 -9.82 -8.43
CA ILE A 201 -7.08 -8.75 -7.47
C ILE A 201 -5.58 -8.57 -7.19
N TYR A 202 -5.17 -7.34 -6.88
CA TYR A 202 -3.80 -7.02 -6.47
C TYR A 202 -3.68 -7.00 -4.94
N VAL A 203 -2.96 -7.98 -4.37
CA VAL A 203 -2.64 -8.01 -2.93
C VAL A 203 -1.13 -8.06 -2.73
N SER A 204 -0.58 -6.99 -2.13
CA SER A 204 0.85 -6.84 -1.88
C SER A 204 1.17 -6.98 -0.39
N GLY A 205 2.20 -7.77 -0.08
CA GLY A 205 2.60 -8.06 1.30
C GLY A 205 3.56 -7.03 1.90
N GLY A 206 3.58 -6.93 3.22
CA GLY A 206 4.42 -6.01 3.99
C GLY A 206 3.85 -4.60 3.93
N ALA A 207 3.08 -4.22 4.95
CA ALA A 207 2.32 -2.98 5.01
C ALA A 207 2.93 -1.97 5.99
N GLU A 208 4.26 -2.02 6.17
CA GLU A 208 4.98 -1.11 7.05
C GLU A 208 4.69 0.34 6.63
N GLY A 209 4.05 1.11 7.52
CA GLY A 209 3.66 2.50 7.25
C GLY A 209 2.53 2.67 6.22
N GLN A 210 1.82 1.62 5.84
CA GLN A 210 0.84 1.61 4.75
C GLN A 210 -0.57 1.30 5.27
N GLY A 211 -0.98 1.98 6.34
CA GLY A 211 -2.20 1.72 7.10
C GLY A 211 -1.88 1.41 8.57
N PRO A 212 -2.92 1.14 9.40
CA PRO A 212 -2.72 0.67 10.76
C PRO A 212 -1.93 -0.64 10.81
N SER A 213 -1.18 -0.84 11.89
CA SER A 213 -0.41 -2.06 12.09
C SER A 213 -1.31 -3.31 12.17
N GLY A 214 -0.97 -4.34 11.41
CA GLY A 214 -1.77 -5.54 11.15
C GLY A 214 -2.77 -5.41 10.00
N GLY A 215 -2.95 -4.20 9.47
CA GLY A 215 -3.91 -3.87 8.41
C GLY A 215 -3.22 -3.51 7.09
N GLY A 216 -3.78 -2.52 6.40
CA GLY A 216 -3.22 -2.05 5.14
C GLY A 216 -4.14 -1.10 4.37
N SER A 217 -3.59 -0.32 3.44
CA SER A 217 -4.36 0.48 2.49
C SER A 217 -5.22 -0.41 1.59
N LEU A 218 -6.45 0.00 1.31
CA LEU A 218 -7.37 -0.64 0.37
C LEU A 218 -7.90 0.40 -0.62
N CYS A 219 -7.87 0.09 -1.90
CA CYS A 219 -8.43 0.92 -2.96
C CYS A 219 -9.21 0.06 -3.95
N VAL A 220 -10.39 0.53 -4.34
CA VAL A 220 -11.24 -0.07 -5.36
C VAL A 220 -11.39 0.91 -6.52
N VAL A 221 -11.05 0.44 -7.71
CA VAL A 221 -11.34 1.10 -8.99
C VAL A 221 -12.60 0.47 -9.55
N TYR A 222 -13.55 1.31 -9.99
CA TYR A 222 -14.81 0.86 -10.53
C TYR A 222 -15.25 1.72 -11.71
N ARG A 223 -16.17 1.19 -12.52
CA ARG A 223 -16.73 1.85 -13.70
C ARG A 223 -18.23 2.06 -13.51
N THR A 224 -18.71 3.28 -13.74
CA THR A 224 -20.15 3.55 -13.89
C THR A 224 -20.52 3.56 -15.38
N GLN A 225 -21.78 3.26 -15.71
CA GLN A 225 -22.27 3.38 -17.08
C GLN A 225 -22.40 4.84 -17.54
#